data_AF-A0A2W1UW52-F1
#
_entry.id   AF-A0A2W1UW52-F1
#
_cell.length_a   1.000
_cell.length_b   1.000
_cell.length_c   1.000
_cell.angle_alpha   90.00
_cell.angle_beta   90.00
_cell.angle_gamma   90.00
#
_symmetry.space_group_name_H-M   'P 1'
#
loop_
_entity.id
_entity.type
_entity.pdbx_description
1 polymer ?
#
loop_
_entity_poly.entity_id
_entity_poly.type
_entity_poly.pdbx_seq_one_letter_code
_entity_poly.pdbx_strand_id
1 'polypeptide(L)'
;MGAALAVGLALTGAQTASAVPVHTDSDIGTYTQRTVINKTSKHAYNKKDRLSYCDVSRTGATCTVSKSTTATRSIAVDLGITRSEVAGKLNISASSSVAISVSCTSPKLKKGERWSAYPNGTAFSYNIRSTTYRDTGVIISGPTTSGKLHAFSPDGGIHCM
;
A
#
# COMPACT_ATOMS: atom_id res chain seq x y z
N MET A 1 13.58 74.79 55.88
CA MET A 1 13.03 74.04 54.73
C MET A 1 14.20 73.79 53.80
N GLY A 2 14.78 72.58 53.84
CA GLY A 2 16.10 72.30 53.27
C GLY A 2 16.14 71.02 52.45
N ALA A 3 16.92 71.11 51.37
CA ALA A 3 17.76 70.10 50.71
C ALA A 3 17.11 68.94 49.90
N ALA A 4 17.11 69.15 48.58
CA ALA A 4 17.93 68.47 47.54
C ALA A 4 17.88 66.94 47.30
N LEU A 5 17.85 66.65 45.98
CA LEU A 5 17.87 65.38 45.24
C LEU A 5 19.08 64.46 45.51
N ALA A 6 18.87 63.15 45.34
CA ALA A 6 19.84 62.24 44.69
C ALA A 6 19.13 61.00 44.11
N VAL A 7 19.21 60.82 42.78
CA VAL A 7 18.82 59.60 42.07
C VAL A 7 20.10 58.80 41.81
N GLY A 8 20.22 57.63 42.43
CA GLY A 8 21.36 56.71 42.24
C GLY A 8 21.13 55.80 41.04
N LEU A 9 21.94 55.98 39.99
CA LEU A 9 22.01 55.10 38.82
C LEU A 9 23.11 54.06 39.08
N ALA A 10 22.74 52.79 39.33
CA ALA A 10 23.70 51.70 39.49
C ALA A 10 23.96 51.02 38.14
N LEU A 11 25.16 51.19 37.59
CA LEU A 11 25.72 50.34 36.54
C LEU A 11 26.27 49.05 37.17
N THR A 12 25.78 47.89 36.75
CA THR A 12 26.48 46.60 36.95
C THR A 12 26.47 45.82 35.64
N GLY A 13 27.66 45.36 35.24
CA GLY A 13 28.03 45.05 33.86
C GLY A 13 27.56 43.71 33.31
N ALA A 14 27.51 43.66 31.98
CA ALA A 14 27.23 42.46 31.21
C ALA A 14 28.46 41.54 31.17
N GLN A 15 28.32 40.31 31.67
CA GLN A 15 29.30 39.25 31.48
C GLN A 15 29.10 38.66 30.08
N THR A 16 30.07 38.82 29.19
CA THR A 16 30.12 38.09 27.91
C THR A 16 30.58 36.66 28.19
N ALA A 17 29.65 35.71 28.16
CA ALA A 17 29.98 34.29 28.14
C ALA A 17 30.57 33.92 26.76
N SER A 18 31.83 33.48 26.73
CA SER A 18 32.41 32.83 25.55
C SER A 18 31.82 31.42 25.42
N ALA A 19 30.94 31.23 24.44
CA ALA A 19 30.52 29.90 24.03
C ALA A 19 31.67 29.20 23.29
N VAL A 20 32.13 28.09 23.84
CA VAL A 20 33.04 27.15 23.15
C VAL A 20 32.23 26.48 22.03
N PRO A 21 32.70 26.43 20.78
CA PRO A 21 31.99 25.72 19.73
C PRO A 21 31.99 24.22 20.05
N VAL A 22 30.79 23.68 20.33
CA VAL A 22 30.57 22.24 20.41
C VAL A 22 30.66 21.70 18.99
N HIS A 23 31.66 20.87 18.72
CA HIS A 23 31.72 20.09 17.49
C HIS A 23 30.60 19.04 17.58
N THR A 24 29.50 19.23 16.84
CA THR A 24 28.54 18.16 16.59
C THR A 24 29.21 17.18 15.63
N ASP A 25 29.55 15.98 16.13
CA ASP A 25 29.78 14.84 15.25
C ASP A 25 28.47 14.62 14.49
N SER A 26 28.46 14.91 13.19
CA SER A 26 27.28 14.65 12.36
C SER A 26 27.14 13.13 12.26
N ASP A 27 26.28 12.55 13.10
CA ASP A 27 25.83 11.18 12.94
C ASP A 27 25.36 11.00 11.49
N ILE A 28 26.15 10.30 10.69
CA ILE A 28 25.80 9.99 9.31
C ILE A 28 24.64 9.00 9.38
N GLY A 29 23.44 9.47 9.06
CA GLY A 29 22.24 8.64 9.04
C GLY A 29 22.30 7.52 8.00
N THR A 30 21.33 6.62 8.07
CA THR A 30 21.18 5.51 7.12
C THR A 30 19.75 5.45 6.61
N TYR A 31 19.57 5.15 5.34
CA TYR A 31 18.26 4.95 4.73
C TYR A 31 18.20 3.64 3.93
N THR A 32 17.02 3.04 3.87
CA THR A 32 16.78 1.81 3.10
C THR A 32 15.92 2.11 1.89
N GLN A 33 16.45 1.88 0.70
CA GLN A 33 15.71 1.99 -0.55
C GLN A 33 15.08 0.64 -0.89
N ARG A 34 13.78 0.65 -1.16
CA ARG A 34 13.03 -0.53 -1.63
C ARG A 34 12.49 -0.29 -3.03
N THR A 35 12.72 -1.25 -3.91
CA THR A 35 12.24 -1.19 -5.29
C THR A 35 11.47 -2.45 -5.66
N VAL A 36 10.42 -2.29 -6.47
CA VAL A 36 9.69 -3.40 -7.08
C VAL A 36 10.36 -3.72 -8.40
N ILE A 37 10.80 -4.97 -8.58
CA ILE A 37 11.51 -5.44 -9.77
C ILE A 37 10.79 -6.67 -10.36
N ASN A 38 11.17 -7.06 -11.58
CA ASN A 38 10.61 -8.22 -12.29
C ASN A 38 9.07 -8.21 -12.36
N LYS A 39 8.49 -7.01 -12.45
CA LYS A 39 7.05 -6.80 -12.48
C LYS A 39 6.47 -7.40 -13.76
N THR A 40 5.50 -8.28 -13.58
CA THR A 40 4.63 -8.77 -14.65
C THR A 40 3.18 -8.58 -14.23
N SER A 41 2.30 -8.34 -15.20
CA SER A 41 0.87 -8.14 -14.99
C SER A 41 0.08 -8.87 -16.05
N LYS A 42 -1.07 -9.41 -15.68
CA LYS A 42 -2.04 -9.98 -16.62
C LYS A 42 -3.46 -9.76 -16.14
N HIS A 43 -4.39 -9.65 -17.09
CA HIS A 43 -5.80 -9.71 -16.77
C HIS A 43 -6.13 -11.09 -16.19
N ALA A 44 -6.90 -11.11 -15.10
CA ALA A 44 -7.29 -12.32 -14.41
C ALA A 44 -8.55 -12.08 -13.59
N TYR A 45 -9.22 -13.17 -13.21
CA TYR A 45 -10.25 -13.17 -12.19
C TYR A 45 -9.81 -13.99 -10.98
N ASN A 46 -10.30 -13.63 -9.80
CA ASN A 46 -9.94 -14.32 -8.57
C ASN A 46 -10.97 -15.41 -8.22
N LYS A 47 -10.67 -16.65 -8.59
CA LYS A 47 -11.50 -17.83 -8.24
C LYS A 47 -11.69 -18.05 -6.74
N LYS A 48 -10.78 -17.53 -5.90
CA LYS A 48 -10.86 -17.69 -4.45
C LYS A 48 -11.83 -16.71 -3.79
N ASP A 49 -12.19 -15.63 -4.49
CA ASP A 49 -13.08 -14.57 -3.98
C ASP A 49 -14.41 -14.61 -4.74
N ARG A 50 -15.28 -15.58 -4.42
CA ARG A 50 -16.58 -15.68 -5.07
C ARG A 50 -17.52 -14.61 -4.52
N LEU A 51 -17.95 -13.69 -5.39
CA LEU A 51 -18.81 -12.57 -5.02
C LEU A 51 -20.24 -13.00 -4.72
N SER A 52 -20.78 -13.85 -5.59
CA SER A 52 -22.14 -14.38 -5.48
C SER A 52 -22.30 -15.58 -6.41
N TYR A 53 -23.37 -16.35 -6.22
CA TYR A 53 -23.72 -17.46 -7.09
C TYR A 53 -25.22 -17.73 -7.04
N CYS A 54 -25.69 -18.56 -7.97
CA CYS A 54 -26.98 -19.18 -7.88
C CYS A 54 -26.99 -20.55 -8.57
N ASP A 55 -28.00 -21.36 -8.26
CA ASP A 55 -28.19 -22.69 -8.80
C ASP A 55 -29.56 -22.83 -9.45
N VAL A 56 -29.67 -23.76 -10.39
CA VAL A 56 -30.95 -24.08 -11.04
C VAL A 56 -31.51 -25.39 -10.52
N SER A 57 -32.79 -25.37 -10.14
CA SER A 57 -33.52 -26.56 -9.67
C SER A 57 -34.13 -27.39 -10.80
N ARG A 58 -34.18 -26.84 -12.02
CA ARG A 58 -34.77 -27.45 -13.21
C ARG A 58 -33.83 -27.35 -14.39
N THR A 59 -33.69 -28.43 -15.15
CA THR A 59 -32.88 -28.45 -16.38
C THR A 59 -33.49 -27.52 -17.42
N GLY A 60 -32.65 -26.70 -18.05
CA GLY A 60 -33.06 -25.72 -19.04
C GLY A 60 -33.46 -24.36 -18.47
N ALA A 61 -33.44 -24.21 -17.14
CA ALA A 61 -33.65 -22.91 -16.50
C ALA A 61 -32.39 -22.04 -16.61
N THR A 62 -32.60 -20.73 -16.57
CA THR A 62 -31.55 -19.73 -16.41
C THR A 62 -31.55 -19.22 -14.97
N CYS A 63 -30.45 -18.62 -14.56
CA CYS A 63 -30.36 -17.93 -13.30
C CYS A 63 -29.65 -16.58 -13.44
N THR A 64 -30.12 -15.57 -12.71
CA THR A 64 -29.53 -14.24 -12.70
C THR A 64 -28.96 -13.92 -11.33
N VAL A 65 -27.70 -13.48 -11.32
CA VAL A 65 -27.02 -12.97 -10.14
C VAL A 65 -26.99 -11.45 -10.25
N SER A 66 -27.70 -10.75 -9.35
CA SER A 66 -27.67 -9.29 -9.24
C SER A 66 -27.45 -8.87 -7.80
N LYS A 67 -26.28 -8.28 -7.49
CA LYS A 67 -25.90 -7.89 -6.13
C LYS A 67 -24.75 -6.89 -6.13
N SER A 68 -24.84 -5.85 -5.29
CA SER A 68 -23.68 -5.01 -4.96
C SER A 68 -22.89 -5.64 -3.80
N THR A 69 -21.58 -5.76 -3.96
CA THR A 69 -20.68 -6.35 -2.96
C THR A 69 -19.28 -5.74 -3.06
N THR A 70 -18.31 -6.27 -2.34
CA THR A 70 -16.92 -5.79 -2.33
C THR A 70 -15.97 -6.90 -2.69
N ALA A 71 -15.04 -6.64 -3.61
CA ALA A 71 -13.95 -7.54 -3.93
C ALA A 71 -12.69 -7.17 -3.16
N THR A 72 -11.92 -8.16 -2.75
CA THR A 72 -10.69 -7.96 -1.97
C THR A 72 -9.49 -7.72 -2.88
N ARG A 73 -8.73 -6.66 -2.59
CA ARG A 73 -7.43 -6.38 -3.20
C ARG A 73 -6.32 -6.99 -2.34
N SER A 74 -5.57 -7.93 -2.90
CA SER A 74 -4.41 -8.53 -2.23
C SER A 74 -3.12 -7.88 -2.71
N ILE A 75 -2.22 -7.56 -1.78
CA ILE A 75 -0.88 -7.03 -2.07
C ILE A 75 0.04 -7.70 -1.07
N ALA A 76 0.84 -8.68 -1.52
CA ALA A 76 1.86 -9.28 -0.68
C ALA A 76 3.01 -8.28 -0.44
N VAL A 77 3.59 -8.30 0.75
CA VAL A 77 4.70 -7.43 1.12
C VAL A 77 5.80 -8.28 1.72
N ASP A 78 7.05 -7.84 1.59
CA ASP A 78 8.22 -8.47 2.19
C ASP A 78 9.33 -7.42 2.39
N LEU A 79 10.40 -7.78 3.09
CA LEU A 79 11.57 -6.94 3.35
C LEU A 79 11.23 -5.59 3.99
N GLY A 80 10.12 -5.54 4.76
CA GLY A 80 9.64 -4.36 5.47
C GLY A 80 9.08 -3.25 4.59
N ILE A 81 8.74 -3.53 3.32
CA ILE A 81 7.97 -2.56 2.52
C ILE A 81 6.53 -2.46 3.03
N THR A 82 5.91 -1.30 2.89
CA THR A 82 4.48 -1.12 3.17
C THR A 82 3.60 -1.45 1.97
N ARG A 83 2.33 -1.75 2.25
CA ARG A 83 1.30 -1.97 1.21
C ARG A 83 1.14 -0.75 0.29
N SER A 84 1.16 0.46 0.84
CA SER A 84 1.00 1.71 0.08
C SER A 84 2.17 1.97 -0.86
N GLU A 85 3.40 1.69 -0.42
CA GLU A 85 4.59 1.77 -1.27
C GLU A 85 4.50 0.79 -2.45
N VAL A 86 4.17 -0.48 -2.19
CA VAL A 86 3.98 -1.47 -3.26
C VAL A 86 2.86 -1.05 -4.20
N ALA A 87 1.72 -0.61 -3.66
CA ALA A 87 0.59 -0.15 -4.45
C ALA A 87 1.00 1.00 -5.38
N GLY A 88 1.75 1.98 -4.87
CA GLY A 88 2.31 3.09 -5.64
C GLY A 88 3.27 2.61 -6.75
N LYS A 89 4.18 1.68 -6.45
CA LYS A 89 5.10 1.11 -7.45
C LYS A 89 4.39 0.23 -8.49
N LEU A 90 3.27 -0.39 -8.13
CA LEU A 90 2.43 -1.17 -9.05
C LEU A 90 1.44 -0.29 -9.85
N ASN A 91 1.26 0.97 -9.48
CA ASN A 91 0.24 1.90 -9.98
C ASN A 91 -1.19 1.36 -9.77
N ILE A 92 -1.49 0.94 -8.54
CA ILE A 92 -2.81 0.47 -8.12
C ILE A 92 -3.23 1.16 -6.82
N SER A 93 -4.52 1.11 -6.49
CA SER A 93 -5.02 1.62 -5.21
C SER A 93 -4.46 0.81 -4.03
N ALA A 94 -4.11 1.50 -2.94
CA ALA A 94 -3.71 0.87 -1.69
C ALA A 94 -4.91 0.33 -0.88
N SER A 95 -6.14 0.70 -1.23
CA SER A 95 -7.36 0.26 -0.53
C SER A 95 -7.47 -1.26 -0.49
N SER A 96 -7.98 -1.80 0.63
CA SER A 96 -8.16 -3.23 0.87
C SER A 96 -9.21 -3.87 -0.03
N SER A 97 -10.18 -3.09 -0.50
CA SER A 97 -11.28 -3.58 -1.32
C SER A 97 -11.73 -2.54 -2.35
N VAL A 98 -12.66 -2.96 -3.21
CA VAL A 98 -13.41 -2.08 -4.13
C VAL A 98 -14.84 -2.58 -4.21
N ALA A 99 -15.81 -1.66 -4.28
CA ALA A 99 -17.20 -1.99 -4.51
C ALA A 99 -17.40 -2.49 -5.94
N ILE A 100 -18.21 -3.53 -6.10
CA ILE A 100 -18.55 -4.16 -7.37
C ILE A 100 -20.06 -4.38 -7.43
N SER A 101 -20.66 -3.96 -8.53
CA SER A 101 -22.04 -4.31 -8.87
C SER A 101 -22.03 -5.53 -9.78
N VAL A 102 -22.47 -6.67 -9.24
CA VAL A 102 -22.61 -7.92 -9.99
C VAL A 102 -23.93 -7.92 -10.72
N SER A 103 -23.92 -8.16 -12.03
CA SER A 103 -25.10 -8.42 -12.84
C SER A 103 -24.74 -9.38 -13.97
N CYS A 104 -25.11 -10.64 -13.85
CA CYS A 104 -24.93 -11.61 -14.93
C CYS A 104 -26.02 -12.70 -14.91
N THR A 105 -26.44 -13.08 -16.11
CA THR A 105 -27.45 -14.13 -16.34
C THR A 105 -26.77 -15.33 -17.00
N SER A 106 -27.04 -16.51 -16.47
CA SER A 106 -26.50 -17.76 -17.00
C SER A 106 -27.14 -18.13 -18.34
N PRO A 107 -26.47 -18.94 -19.18
CA PRO A 107 -27.15 -19.72 -20.20
C PRO A 107 -28.12 -20.72 -19.56
N LYS A 108 -28.81 -21.52 -20.39
CA LYS A 108 -29.62 -22.64 -19.89
C LYS A 108 -28.71 -23.65 -19.20
N LEU A 109 -28.93 -23.86 -17.91
CA LEU A 109 -28.14 -24.76 -17.07
C LEU A 109 -28.87 -26.08 -16.84
N LYS A 110 -28.14 -27.14 -16.53
CA LYS A 110 -28.70 -28.42 -16.07
C LYS A 110 -29.05 -28.33 -14.59
N LYS A 111 -30.03 -29.13 -14.15
CA LYS A 111 -30.41 -29.22 -12.73
C LYS A 111 -29.18 -29.45 -11.85
N GLY A 112 -28.98 -28.59 -10.85
CA GLY A 112 -27.87 -28.65 -9.90
C GLY A 112 -26.59 -27.94 -10.35
N GLU A 113 -26.51 -27.43 -11.58
CA GLU A 113 -25.41 -26.57 -12.00
C GLU A 113 -25.48 -25.20 -11.33
N ARG A 114 -24.30 -24.61 -11.11
CA ARG A 114 -24.13 -23.34 -10.41
C ARG A 114 -23.51 -22.32 -11.34
N TRP A 115 -24.11 -21.14 -11.40
CA TRP A 115 -23.55 -19.94 -12.01
C TRP A 115 -22.93 -19.07 -10.92
N SER A 116 -21.65 -18.74 -11.05
CA SER A 116 -20.88 -18.00 -10.04
C SER A 116 -20.27 -16.75 -10.63
N ALA A 117 -20.26 -15.67 -9.85
CA ALA A 117 -19.59 -14.42 -10.18
C ALA A 117 -18.31 -14.26 -9.36
N TYR A 118 -17.23 -13.87 -10.04
CA TYR A 118 -15.91 -13.60 -9.47
C TYR A 118 -15.45 -12.20 -9.87
N PRO A 119 -14.60 -11.53 -9.07
CA PRO A 119 -14.07 -10.23 -9.44
C PRO A 119 -13.05 -10.39 -10.57
N ASN A 120 -13.17 -9.54 -11.57
CA ASN A 120 -12.12 -9.31 -12.56
C ASN A 120 -11.13 -8.27 -12.05
N GLY A 121 -9.93 -8.31 -12.64
CA GLY A 121 -8.90 -7.34 -12.34
C GLY A 121 -7.57 -7.68 -12.97
N THR A 122 -6.52 -7.14 -12.37
CA THR A 122 -5.14 -7.39 -12.78
C THR A 122 -4.41 -8.17 -11.69
N ALA A 123 -3.85 -9.31 -12.09
CA ALA A 123 -2.92 -10.07 -11.26
C ALA A 123 -1.48 -9.64 -11.57
N PHE A 124 -0.72 -9.34 -10.53
CA PHE A 124 0.68 -8.95 -10.60
C PHE A 124 1.56 -10.05 -10.00
N SER A 125 2.76 -10.20 -10.57
CA SER A 125 3.85 -10.91 -9.92
C SER A 125 5.11 -10.06 -9.97
N TYR A 126 5.87 -10.03 -8.89
CA TYR A 126 7.04 -9.17 -8.74
C TYR A 126 7.97 -9.68 -7.64
N ASN A 127 9.14 -9.09 -7.53
CA ASN A 127 10.02 -9.22 -6.37
C ASN A 127 10.27 -7.83 -5.77
N ILE A 128 10.74 -7.81 -4.53
CA ILE A 128 11.20 -6.60 -3.86
C ILE A 128 12.69 -6.69 -3.67
N ARG A 129 13.40 -5.62 -4.02
CA ARG A 129 14.83 -5.46 -3.78
C ARG A 129 15.04 -4.36 -2.76
N SER A 130 15.79 -4.67 -1.70
CA SER A 130 16.12 -3.77 -0.61
C SER A 130 17.64 -3.54 -0.56
N THR A 131 18.05 -2.28 -0.51
CA THR A 131 19.44 -1.87 -0.32
C THR A 131 19.48 -0.76 0.72
N THR A 132 20.38 -0.87 1.70
CA THR A 132 20.58 0.14 2.75
C THR A 132 21.84 0.92 2.46
N TYR A 133 21.73 2.24 2.57
CA TYR A 133 22.77 3.20 2.31
C TYR A 133 23.05 4.01 3.57
N ARG A 134 24.28 4.51 3.69
CA ARG A 134 24.55 5.73 4.46
C ARG A 134 24.02 6.94 3.70
N ASP A 135 23.75 8.03 4.41
CA ASP A 135 23.32 9.29 3.80
C ASP A 135 24.37 9.86 2.80
N THR A 136 25.62 9.39 2.89
CA THR A 136 26.68 9.65 1.90
C THR A 136 26.49 8.92 0.56
N GLY A 137 25.49 8.04 0.44
CA GLY A 137 25.23 7.21 -0.76
C GLY A 137 26.02 5.90 -0.80
N VAL A 138 26.83 5.61 0.21
CA VAL A 138 27.58 4.35 0.31
C VAL A 138 26.65 3.21 0.72
N ILE A 139 26.64 2.12 -0.05
CA ILE A 139 25.91 0.90 0.30
C ILE A 139 26.55 0.27 1.53
N ILE A 140 25.73 0.00 2.55
CA ILE A 140 26.17 -0.67 3.78
C ILE A 140 25.48 -2.02 4.00
N SER A 141 24.39 -2.30 3.29
CA SER A 141 23.74 -3.62 3.30
C SER A 141 22.93 -3.85 2.02
N GLY A 142 22.86 -5.11 1.59
CA GLY A 142 22.16 -5.52 0.37
C GLY A 142 23.02 -5.41 -0.90
N PRO A 143 22.43 -5.68 -2.08
CA PRO A 143 21.00 -5.85 -2.33
C PRO A 143 20.44 -7.21 -1.87
N THR A 144 19.35 -7.20 -1.11
CA THR A 144 18.57 -8.40 -0.77
C THR A 144 17.31 -8.43 -1.63
N THR A 145 17.00 -9.57 -2.23
CA THR A 145 15.79 -9.74 -3.07
C THR A 145 14.85 -10.74 -2.42
N SER A 146 13.56 -10.39 -2.35
CA SER A 146 12.51 -11.27 -1.83
C SER A 146 12.25 -12.46 -2.74
N GLY A 147 11.51 -13.44 -2.21
CA GLY A 147 10.80 -14.41 -3.05
C GLY A 147 9.81 -13.71 -4.00
N LYS A 148 9.22 -14.50 -4.92
CA LYS A 148 8.20 -13.98 -5.85
C LYS A 148 6.92 -13.68 -5.08
N LEU A 149 6.52 -12.42 -5.12
CA LEU A 149 5.31 -11.91 -4.49
C LEU A 149 4.19 -11.75 -5.52
N HIS A 150 2.96 -11.74 -5.02
CA HIS A 150 1.76 -11.62 -5.82
C HIS A 150 0.85 -10.51 -5.31
N ALA A 151 0.13 -9.89 -6.23
CA ALA A 151 -0.96 -8.98 -5.91
C ALA A 151 -2.13 -9.21 -6.87
N PHE A 152 -3.35 -8.95 -6.41
CA PHE A 152 -4.54 -8.91 -7.25
C PHE A 152 -5.29 -7.62 -6.98
N SER A 153 -5.48 -6.81 -8.02
CA SER A 153 -6.26 -5.57 -7.95
C SER A 153 -7.54 -5.73 -8.77
N PRO A 154 -8.70 -5.87 -8.12
CA PRO A 154 -9.97 -5.83 -8.83
C PRO A 154 -10.18 -4.46 -9.48
N ASP A 155 -10.79 -4.45 -10.67
CA ASP A 155 -11.06 -3.26 -11.50
C ASP A 155 -12.53 -2.83 -11.52
N GLY A 156 -13.38 -3.52 -10.74
CA GLY A 156 -14.83 -3.32 -10.75
C GLY A 156 -15.57 -4.22 -11.74
N GLY A 157 -14.85 -4.94 -12.60
CA GLY A 157 -15.42 -5.92 -13.50
C GLY A 157 -15.80 -7.22 -12.79
N ILE A 158 -16.63 -8.02 -13.48
CA ILE A 158 -17.04 -9.35 -13.05
C ILE A 158 -16.78 -10.38 -14.14
N HIS A 159 -16.46 -11.59 -13.72
CA HIS A 159 -16.41 -12.76 -14.58
C HIS A 159 -17.40 -13.81 -14.06
N CYS A 160 -18.31 -14.24 -14.92
CA CYS A 160 -19.34 -15.21 -14.56
C CYS A 160 -19.16 -16.51 -15.34
N MET A 161 -19.31 -17.64 -14.65
CA MET A 161 -19.19 -18.99 -15.20
C MET A 161 -20.00 -20.02 -14.41
#